data_AF-F6EZP4-F1
#
_entry.id   AF-F6EZP4-F1
#
_cell.length_a   1.000
_cell.length_b   1.000
_cell.length_c   1.000
_cell.angle_alpha   90.00
_cell.angle_beta   90.00
_cell.angle_gamma   90.00
#
_symmetry.space_group_name_H-M   'P 1'
#
loop_
_entity.id
_entity.type
_entity.pdbx_description
1 polymer ?
#
loop_
_entity_poly.entity_id
_entity_poly.type
_entity_poly.pdbx_seq_one_letter_code
_entity_poly.pdbx_strand_id
1 'polypeptide(L)'
;MPDPAKNSDKDDPRIICFDNREDDKIFDGSVTRLMQRMQERSRDKFINEENILRMNHGSTWVHSARDPEPDTSMHTISAEWTIPFKEIANNDLSLISRTILPINESMEAQFAQNIYGVVGAAAEKVGNVVDAKASGSFAHSMLEMFRKIEIGVDRDGNISMPQMHVGPDLYKRLPEELANVPPELEAEIERVKAEKIEAALRREAERKAKFKKPAK
;
A
#
# COMPACT_ATOMS: atom_id res chain seq x y z
N MET A 1 19.43 -27.49 11.08
CA MET A 1 19.61 -26.14 11.65
C MET A 1 21.07 -25.77 11.54
N PRO A 2 21.45 -24.71 10.79
CA PRO A 2 22.80 -24.20 10.79
C PRO A 2 23.04 -23.24 11.96
N ASP A 3 24.27 -23.28 12.44
CA ASP A 3 24.85 -22.67 13.64
C ASP A 3 24.87 -21.12 13.57
N PRO A 4 24.36 -20.38 14.58
CA PRO A 4 24.33 -18.91 14.58
C PRO A 4 25.70 -18.23 14.83
N ALA A 5 26.80 -18.99 14.87
CA ALA A 5 28.13 -18.50 15.24
C ALA A 5 29.14 -18.45 14.08
N LYS A 6 28.70 -18.19 12.85
CA LYS A 6 29.59 -17.81 11.74
C LYS A 6 29.21 -16.45 11.17
N ASN A 7 29.40 -15.43 11.99
CA ASN A 7 29.53 -14.06 11.51
C ASN A 7 30.90 -13.97 10.80
N SER A 8 30.94 -14.23 9.50
CA SER A 8 32.12 -13.95 8.68
C SER A 8 32.13 -12.50 8.24
N ASP A 9 32.01 -11.58 9.20
CA ASP A 9 32.43 -10.19 9.05
C ASP A 9 33.95 -10.17 9.21
N LYS A 10 34.64 -10.58 8.15
CA LYS A 10 35.97 -10.08 7.88
C LYS A 10 35.79 -9.16 6.68
N ASP A 11 35.63 -7.87 6.96
CA ASP A 11 35.72 -6.78 5.98
C ASP A 11 36.83 -7.13 4.99
N ASP A 12 36.49 -7.30 3.70
CA ASP A 12 37.51 -7.51 2.69
C ASP A 12 38.37 -6.24 2.65
N PRO A 13 39.67 -6.29 3.03
CA PRO A 13 40.51 -5.10 3.14
C PRO A 13 40.77 -4.42 1.79
N ARG A 14 40.27 -5.00 0.68
CA ARG A 14 40.35 -4.45 -0.68
C ARG A 14 39.19 -3.52 -1.03
N ILE A 15 38.13 -3.47 -0.22
CA ILE A 15 36.97 -2.61 -0.46
C ILE A 15 36.92 -1.57 0.67
N ILE A 16 37.66 -0.48 0.48
CA ILE A 16 37.63 0.69 1.37
C ILE A 16 36.96 1.81 0.57
N CYS A 17 35.70 2.09 0.89
CA CYS A 17 34.92 3.14 0.21
C CYS A 17 35.28 4.55 0.73
N PHE A 18 35.69 4.65 2.00
CA PHE A 18 36.06 5.90 2.67
C PHE A 18 37.33 5.70 3.51
N ASP A 19 38.20 6.72 3.53
CA ASP A 19 39.43 6.72 4.34
C ASP A 19 39.13 6.62 5.85
N ASN A 20 38.01 7.21 6.28
CA ASN A 20 37.52 7.12 7.65
C ASN A 20 36.32 6.16 7.74
N ARG A 21 36.39 5.19 8.64
CA ARG A 21 35.31 4.22 8.90
C ARG A 21 34.04 4.86 9.47
N GLU A 22 34.14 6.02 10.12
CA GLU A 22 32.94 6.74 10.56
C GLU A 22 32.15 7.30 9.38
N ASP A 23 32.83 7.76 8.33
CA ASP A 23 32.18 8.31 7.14
C ASP A 23 31.38 7.24 6.40
N ASP A 24 31.91 6.01 6.33
CA ASP A 24 31.23 4.85 5.77
C ASP A 24 29.90 4.55 6.51
N LYS A 25 29.94 4.51 7.85
CA LYS A 25 28.73 4.33 8.67
C LYS A 25 27.72 5.47 8.49
N ILE A 26 28.21 6.72 8.39
CA ILE A 26 27.37 7.88 8.17
C ILE A 26 26.71 7.81 6.79
N PHE A 27 27.46 7.41 5.77
CA PHE A 27 26.98 7.23 4.41
C PHE A 27 25.89 6.15 4.35
N ASP A 28 26.18 4.94 4.82
CA ASP A 28 25.23 3.81 4.85
C ASP A 28 23.96 4.15 5.62
N GLY A 29 24.11 4.76 6.80
CA GLY A 29 22.97 5.24 7.58
C GLY A 29 22.15 6.28 6.83
N SER A 30 22.78 7.16 6.06
CA SER A 30 22.10 8.22 5.31
C SER A 30 21.37 7.68 4.08
N VAL A 31 21.97 6.75 3.35
CA VAL A 31 21.35 6.04 2.23
C VAL A 31 20.15 5.22 2.72
N THR A 32 20.32 4.46 3.80
CA THR A 32 19.24 3.67 4.40
C THR A 32 18.06 4.55 4.83
N ARG A 33 18.33 5.67 5.53
CA ARG A 33 17.29 6.63 5.92
C ARG A 33 16.61 7.31 4.73
N LEU A 34 17.33 7.54 3.64
CA LEU A 34 16.75 8.09 2.42
C LEU A 34 15.79 7.08 1.77
N MET A 35 16.24 5.84 1.58
CA MET A 35 15.41 4.76 1.05
C MET A 35 14.18 4.50 1.92
N GLN A 36 14.34 4.46 3.24
CA GLN A 36 13.23 4.30 4.17
C GLN A 36 12.18 5.41 3.97
N ARG A 37 12.59 6.67 3.90
CA ARG A 37 11.67 7.80 3.69
C ARG A 37 10.96 7.73 2.34
N MET A 38 11.65 7.29 1.29
CA MET A 38 11.05 7.12 -0.03
C MET A 38 10.02 5.98 -0.01
N GLN A 39 10.34 4.86 0.62
CA GLN A 39 9.43 3.73 0.76
C GLN A 39 8.21 4.07 1.63
N GLU A 40 8.40 4.78 2.74
CA GLU A 40 7.30 5.30 3.58
C GLU A 40 6.36 6.16 2.74
N ARG A 41 6.90 7.13 1.99
CA ARG A 41 6.10 7.99 1.12
C ARG A 41 5.38 7.25 0.00
N SER A 42 6.01 6.24 -0.61
CA SER A 42 5.38 5.42 -1.65
C SER A 42 4.25 4.58 -1.05
N ARG A 43 4.43 4.02 0.15
CA ARG A 43 3.42 3.24 0.85
C ARG A 43 2.21 4.07 1.28
N ASP A 44 2.42 5.31 1.72
CA ASP A 44 1.34 6.19 2.19
C ASP A 44 0.30 6.50 1.09
N LYS A 45 0.64 6.25 -0.18
CA LYS A 45 -0.30 6.31 -1.31
C LYS A 45 -1.37 5.21 -1.28
N PHE A 46 -1.15 4.12 -0.53
CA PHE A 46 -1.98 2.92 -0.54
C PHE A 46 -2.57 2.61 0.84
N ILE A 47 -1.80 2.83 1.92
CA ILE A 47 -2.21 2.47 3.29
C ILE A 47 -1.93 3.67 4.21
N ASN A 48 -2.94 4.05 4.99
CA ASN A 48 -2.80 5.06 6.04
C ASN A 48 -1.83 4.55 7.11
N GLU A 49 -0.91 5.40 7.58
CA GLU A 49 0.07 5.09 8.61
C GLU A 49 -0.52 4.45 9.87
N GLU A 50 -1.74 4.85 10.24
CA GLU A 50 -2.44 4.33 11.40
C GLU A 50 -2.88 2.87 11.27
N ASN A 51 -2.93 2.33 10.04
CA ASN A 51 -3.26 0.95 9.74
C ASN A 51 -2.01 0.09 9.53
N ILE A 52 -0.83 0.60 9.87
CA ILE A 52 0.43 -0.11 9.70
C ILE A 52 0.85 -0.72 11.03
N LEU A 53 0.98 -2.05 11.02
CA LEU A 53 1.69 -2.76 12.06
C LEU A 53 3.14 -2.97 11.63
N ARG A 54 4.08 -2.28 12.29
CA ARG A 54 5.51 -2.55 12.11
C ARG A 54 5.90 -3.73 13.00
N MET A 55 6.45 -4.77 12.40
CA MET A 55 6.95 -5.94 13.10
C MET A 55 8.45 -6.03 12.86
N ASN A 56 9.23 -6.07 13.93
CA ASN A 56 10.67 -6.28 13.85
C ASN A 56 10.94 -7.78 13.71
N HIS A 57 11.78 -8.16 12.74
CA HIS A 57 12.24 -9.54 12.59
C HIS A 57 13.06 -9.98 13.83
N GLY A 58 13.00 -11.27 14.18
CA GLY A 58 13.83 -11.87 15.25
C GLY A 58 13.09 -12.40 16.47
N SER A 59 11.79 -12.10 16.63
CA SER A 59 10.91 -12.73 17.62
C SER A 59 9.93 -13.64 16.89
N THR A 60 9.83 -14.89 17.35
CA THR A 60 8.99 -15.95 16.79
C THR A 60 7.61 -15.40 16.44
N TRP A 61 7.23 -15.57 15.19
CA TRP A 61 5.88 -15.33 14.74
C TRP A 61 4.96 -16.33 15.44
N VAL A 62 4.20 -15.86 16.43
CA VAL A 62 3.23 -16.71 17.14
C VAL A 62 1.85 -16.38 16.59
N HIS A 63 1.30 -17.35 15.87
CA HIS A 63 -0.03 -17.28 15.29
C HIS A 63 -1.12 -17.51 16.36
N SER A 64 -2.28 -16.90 16.16
CA SER A 64 -3.48 -17.20 16.94
C SER A 64 -4.05 -18.54 16.47
N ALA A 65 -4.43 -19.43 17.40
CA ALA A 65 -4.90 -20.79 17.11
C ALA A 65 -6.33 -20.88 16.50
N ARG A 66 -6.74 -19.91 15.68
CA ARG A 66 -8.09 -19.86 15.06
C ARG A 66 -8.04 -20.27 13.58
N ASP A 67 -8.87 -21.25 13.23
CA ASP A 67 -9.04 -21.81 11.89
C ASP A 67 -10.36 -21.30 11.24
N PRO A 68 -10.42 -21.01 9.92
CA PRO A 68 -9.34 -21.02 8.94
C PRO A 68 -8.47 -19.76 8.98
N GLU A 69 -7.16 -19.98 8.93
CA GLU A 69 -6.16 -18.93 8.95
C GLU A 69 -6.07 -18.23 7.59
N PRO A 70 -6.02 -16.88 7.52
CA PRO A 70 -5.66 -16.18 6.29
C PRO A 70 -4.21 -16.47 5.90
N ASP A 71 -3.93 -16.53 4.60
CA ASP A 71 -2.54 -16.59 4.11
C ASP A 71 -1.80 -15.34 4.60
N THR A 72 -0.72 -15.57 5.32
CA THR A 72 0.09 -14.52 5.96
C THR A 72 1.54 -14.60 5.51
N SER A 73 1.80 -15.25 4.37
CA SER A 73 3.14 -15.35 3.81
C SER A 73 3.81 -13.98 3.64
N MET A 74 5.10 -13.93 3.93
CA MET A 74 5.90 -12.72 3.70
C MET A 74 6.17 -12.57 2.22
N HIS A 75 5.85 -11.40 1.66
CA HIS A 75 6.23 -11.04 0.31
C HIS A 75 7.56 -10.27 0.31
N THR A 76 8.53 -10.78 -0.45
CA THR A 76 9.81 -10.10 -0.64
C THR A 76 9.67 -9.03 -1.73
N ILE A 77 10.17 -7.83 -1.44
CA ILE A 77 10.36 -6.75 -2.42
C ILE A 77 11.86 -6.58 -2.61
N SER A 78 12.32 -6.65 -3.85
CA SER A 78 13.74 -6.55 -4.19
C SER A 78 13.93 -5.78 -5.48
N ALA A 79 14.94 -4.91 -5.54
CA ALA A 79 15.29 -4.20 -6.76
C ALA A 79 16.75 -4.45 -7.10
N GLU A 80 17.02 -4.74 -8.37
CA GLU A 80 18.36 -4.82 -8.91
C GLU A 80 18.67 -3.53 -9.67
N TRP A 81 19.92 -3.08 -9.59
CA TRP A 81 20.40 -1.95 -10.36
C TRP A 81 21.83 -2.19 -10.82
N THR A 82 22.22 -1.49 -11.89
CA THR A 82 23.56 -1.57 -12.46
C THR A 82 24.20 -0.20 -12.43
N ILE A 83 25.42 -0.13 -11.89
CA ILE A 83 26.23 1.09 -11.88
C ILE A 83 27.36 0.94 -12.92
N PRO A 84 27.37 1.73 -14.00
CA PRO A 84 28.45 1.67 -14.98
C PRO A 84 29.76 2.22 -14.41
N PHE A 85 30.84 1.44 -14.51
CA PHE A 85 32.17 1.85 -14.03
C PHE A 85 32.64 3.19 -14.61
N LYS A 86 32.30 3.48 -15.87
CA LYS A 86 32.65 4.74 -16.54
C LYS A 86 32.12 5.97 -15.80
N GLU A 87 30.93 5.88 -15.21
CA GLU A 87 30.32 7.00 -14.47
C GLU A 87 31.05 7.25 -13.14
N ILE A 88 31.49 6.17 -12.48
CA ILE A 88 32.36 6.24 -11.30
C ILE A 88 33.70 6.88 -11.66
N ALA A 89 34.35 6.41 -12.73
CA ALA A 89 35.66 6.93 -13.16
C ALA A 89 35.62 8.42 -13.53
N ASN A 90 34.47 8.91 -14.01
CA ASN A 90 34.25 10.32 -14.34
C ASN A 90 33.87 11.17 -13.11
N ASN A 91 33.80 10.60 -11.92
CA ASN A 91 33.33 11.25 -10.69
C ASN A 91 31.95 11.92 -10.85
N ASP A 92 31.06 11.29 -11.63
CA ASP A 92 29.73 11.85 -11.86
C ASP A 92 28.82 11.61 -10.64
N LEU A 93 28.72 12.61 -9.77
CA LEU A 93 27.86 12.54 -8.57
C LEU A 93 26.38 12.42 -8.89
N SER A 94 25.93 12.78 -10.11
CA SER A 94 24.54 12.62 -10.50
C SER A 94 24.13 11.15 -10.69
N LEU A 95 25.09 10.23 -10.73
CA LEU A 95 24.86 8.78 -10.65
C LEU A 95 24.06 8.39 -9.41
N ILE A 96 24.29 9.04 -8.26
CA ILE A 96 23.60 8.71 -7.00
C ILE A 96 22.08 8.90 -7.16
N SER A 97 21.65 10.07 -7.63
CA SER A 97 20.22 10.34 -7.84
C SER A 97 19.61 9.49 -8.96
N ARG A 98 20.36 9.28 -10.07
CA ARG A 98 19.94 8.40 -11.17
C ARG A 98 19.77 6.94 -10.74
N THR A 99 20.49 6.50 -9.71
CA THR A 99 20.41 5.12 -9.22
C THR A 99 19.28 4.96 -8.20
N ILE A 100 19.10 5.92 -7.29
CA ILE A 100 18.14 5.81 -6.19
C ILE A 100 16.68 5.86 -6.66
N LEU A 101 16.36 6.71 -7.64
CA LEU A 101 14.97 6.87 -8.11
C LEU A 101 14.41 5.57 -8.73
N PRO A 102 15.09 4.91 -9.69
CA PRO A 102 14.60 3.65 -10.26
C PRO A 102 14.46 2.51 -9.26
N ILE A 103 15.33 2.46 -8.24
CA ILE A 103 15.22 1.48 -7.15
C ILE A 103 13.88 1.67 -6.44
N ASN A 104 13.56 2.89 -6.03
CA ASN A 104 12.30 3.18 -5.36
C ASN A 104 11.09 2.91 -6.26
N GLU A 105 11.16 3.26 -7.55
CA GLU A 105 10.08 2.97 -8.51
C GLU A 105 9.81 1.46 -8.65
N SER A 106 10.87 0.65 -8.74
CA SER A 106 10.76 -0.81 -8.81
C SER A 106 10.17 -1.39 -7.52
N MET A 107 10.61 -0.91 -6.35
CA MET A 107 10.08 -1.33 -5.06
C MET A 107 8.61 -0.91 -4.88
N GLU A 108 8.25 0.30 -5.30
CA GLU A 108 6.86 0.81 -5.26
C GLU A 108 5.94 -0.03 -6.15
N ALA A 109 6.37 -0.36 -7.37
CA ALA A 109 5.58 -1.18 -8.29
C ALA A 109 5.28 -2.58 -7.71
N GLN A 110 6.30 -3.23 -7.13
CA GLN A 110 6.14 -4.51 -6.45
C GLN A 110 5.23 -4.41 -5.23
N PHE A 111 5.38 -3.35 -4.43
CA PHE A 111 4.52 -3.09 -3.28
C PHE A 111 3.05 -2.96 -3.69
N ALA A 112 2.76 -2.14 -4.71
CA ALA A 112 1.43 -1.96 -5.25
C ALA A 112 0.84 -3.28 -5.77
N GLN A 113 1.62 -4.04 -6.55
CA GLN A 113 1.21 -5.35 -7.06
C GLN A 113 0.84 -6.32 -5.93
N ASN A 114 1.65 -6.38 -4.87
CA ASN A 114 1.38 -7.25 -3.72
C ASN A 114 0.10 -6.83 -2.98
N ILE A 115 -0.09 -5.53 -2.71
CA ILE A 115 -1.32 -5.04 -2.06
C ILE A 115 -2.55 -5.40 -2.89
N TYR A 116 -2.56 -5.06 -4.18
CA TYR A 116 -3.71 -5.32 -5.02
C TYR A 116 -3.96 -6.82 -5.22
N GLY A 117 -2.89 -7.63 -5.26
CA GLY A 117 -3.01 -9.08 -5.30
C GLY A 117 -3.69 -9.65 -4.06
N VAL A 118 -3.26 -9.25 -2.86
CA VAL A 118 -3.83 -9.72 -1.59
C VAL A 118 -5.28 -9.24 -1.42
N VAL A 119 -5.55 -7.96 -1.66
CA VAL A 119 -6.91 -7.40 -1.56
C VAL A 119 -7.84 -8.01 -2.62
N GLY A 120 -7.35 -8.19 -3.85
CA GLY A 120 -8.08 -8.82 -4.93
C GLY A 120 -8.45 -10.27 -4.62
N ALA A 121 -7.50 -11.08 -4.16
CA ALA A 121 -7.76 -12.47 -3.77
C ALA A 121 -8.76 -12.56 -2.60
N ALA A 122 -8.65 -11.66 -1.62
CA ALA A 122 -9.62 -11.58 -0.53
C ALA A 122 -11.03 -11.21 -1.04
N ALA A 123 -11.14 -10.26 -1.96
CA ALA A 123 -12.41 -9.85 -2.56
C ALA A 123 -13.05 -10.96 -3.40
N GLU A 124 -12.25 -11.68 -4.22
CA GLU A 124 -12.69 -12.85 -4.99
C GLU A 124 -13.24 -13.95 -4.08
N LYS A 125 -12.53 -14.27 -3.00
CA LYS A 125 -12.92 -15.33 -2.05
C LYS A 125 -14.31 -15.11 -1.43
N VAL A 126 -14.69 -13.85 -1.20
CA VAL A 126 -16.00 -13.50 -0.61
C VAL A 126 -17.04 -13.05 -1.66
N GLY A 127 -16.72 -13.13 -2.96
CA GLY A 127 -17.61 -12.70 -4.04
C GLY A 127 -17.82 -11.18 -4.12
N ASN A 128 -16.95 -10.39 -3.48
CA ASN A 128 -16.98 -8.93 -3.49
C ASN A 128 -16.27 -8.34 -4.72
N VAL A 129 -16.53 -8.92 -5.89
CA VAL A 129 -15.98 -8.48 -7.18
C VAL A 129 -17.12 -8.00 -8.08
N VAL A 130 -16.85 -6.97 -8.88
CA VAL A 130 -17.77 -6.45 -9.89
C VAL A 130 -17.17 -6.74 -11.26
N ASP A 131 -17.92 -7.44 -12.11
CA ASP A 131 -17.52 -7.70 -13.49
C ASP A 131 -17.97 -6.55 -14.39
N ALA A 132 -17.02 -5.69 -14.76
CA ALA A 132 -17.28 -4.54 -15.62
C ALA A 132 -17.79 -4.91 -17.02
N LYS A 133 -17.46 -6.11 -17.54
CA LYS A 133 -17.97 -6.56 -18.85
C LYS A 133 -19.42 -6.98 -18.75
N ALA A 134 -19.80 -7.63 -17.64
CA ALA A 134 -21.19 -8.02 -17.39
C ALA A 134 -22.09 -6.83 -17.09
N SER A 135 -21.58 -5.78 -16.43
CA SER A 135 -22.32 -4.56 -16.11
C SER A 135 -22.64 -3.67 -17.32
N GLY A 136 -21.98 -3.87 -18.46
CA GLY A 136 -22.28 -3.19 -19.73
C GLY A 136 -21.83 -1.72 -19.83
N SER A 137 -21.73 -0.98 -18.71
CA SER A 137 -21.14 0.36 -18.68
C SER A 137 -20.40 0.67 -17.38
N PHE A 138 -19.56 1.71 -17.40
CA PHE A 138 -18.84 2.18 -16.21
C PHE A 138 -19.81 2.58 -15.08
N ALA A 139 -20.89 3.30 -15.41
CA ALA A 139 -21.87 3.75 -14.43
C ALA A 139 -22.61 2.60 -13.73
N HIS A 140 -22.98 1.54 -14.46
CA HIS A 140 -23.58 0.34 -13.84
C HIS A 140 -22.56 -0.37 -12.94
N SER A 141 -21.30 -0.43 -13.35
CA SER A 141 -20.22 -1.00 -12.54
C SER A 141 -20.02 -0.19 -11.25
N MET A 142 -20.11 1.14 -11.33
CA MET A 142 -20.01 2.05 -10.18
C MET A 142 -21.19 1.89 -9.22
N LEU A 143 -22.41 1.73 -9.74
CA LEU A 143 -23.58 1.44 -8.92
C LEU A 143 -23.45 0.11 -8.18
N GLU A 144 -23.05 -0.96 -8.88
CA GLU A 144 -22.81 -2.27 -8.28
C GLU A 144 -21.69 -2.22 -7.23
N MET A 145 -20.63 -1.43 -7.49
CA MET A 145 -19.60 -1.15 -6.49
C MET A 145 -20.21 -0.52 -5.24
N PHE A 146 -20.99 0.56 -5.35
CA PHE A 146 -21.62 1.20 -4.19
C PHE A 146 -22.55 0.27 -3.41
N ARG A 147 -23.25 -0.64 -4.10
CA ARG A 147 -24.10 -1.66 -3.46
C ARG A 147 -23.27 -2.64 -2.63
N LYS A 148 -22.09 -3.02 -3.10
CA LYS A 148 -21.23 -4.02 -2.46
C LYS A 148 -20.31 -3.47 -1.37
N ILE A 149 -19.81 -2.24 -1.53
CA ILE A 149 -18.91 -1.66 -0.54
C ILE A 149 -19.64 -1.25 0.74
N GLU A 150 -18.85 -1.12 1.79
CA GLU A 150 -19.25 -0.49 3.05
C GLU A 150 -18.49 0.83 3.21
N ILE A 151 -19.24 1.92 3.41
CA ILE A 151 -18.64 3.23 3.70
C ILE A 151 -18.25 3.29 5.18
N GLY A 152 -17.05 3.82 5.44
CA GLY A 152 -16.49 3.98 6.77
C GLY A 152 -16.66 5.40 7.31
N VAL A 153 -16.40 5.55 8.61
CA VAL A 153 -16.28 6.85 9.28
C VAL A 153 -14.85 6.95 9.82
N ASP A 154 -14.20 8.09 9.62
CA ASP A 154 -12.86 8.34 10.14
C ASP A 154 -12.86 8.61 11.65
N ARG A 155 -11.67 8.86 12.21
CA ARG A 155 -11.50 9.12 13.65
C ARG A 155 -12.19 10.41 14.12
N ASP A 156 -12.30 11.39 13.24
CA ASP A 156 -12.93 12.69 13.52
C ASP A 156 -14.46 12.62 13.43
N GLY A 157 -14.99 11.51 12.89
CA GLY A 157 -16.42 11.30 12.73
C GLY A 157 -16.94 11.70 11.35
N ASN A 158 -16.06 11.98 10.38
CA ASN A 158 -16.45 12.30 9.02
C ASN A 158 -16.54 11.04 8.16
N ILE A 159 -17.35 11.12 7.10
CA ILE A 159 -17.49 10.04 6.13
C ILE A 159 -16.17 9.85 5.36
N SER A 160 -15.67 8.63 5.36
CA SER A 160 -14.51 8.23 4.57
C SER A 160 -14.98 7.51 3.30
N MET A 161 -14.89 8.21 2.16
CA MET A 161 -15.23 7.66 0.86
C MET A 161 -14.10 6.76 0.33
N PRO A 162 -14.42 5.69 -0.40
CA PRO A 162 -13.41 4.84 -1.03
C PRO A 162 -12.60 5.63 -2.07
N GLN A 163 -11.32 5.31 -2.18
CA GLN A 163 -10.47 5.78 -3.26
C GLN A 163 -10.52 4.79 -4.43
N MET A 164 -10.63 5.30 -5.66
CA MET A 164 -10.57 4.48 -6.87
C MET A 164 -9.17 4.58 -7.48
N HIS A 165 -8.46 3.44 -7.55
CA HIS A 165 -7.18 3.34 -8.24
C HIS A 165 -7.42 2.81 -9.65
N VAL A 166 -7.13 3.63 -10.66
CA VAL A 166 -7.36 3.30 -12.06
C VAL A 166 -6.09 3.45 -12.88
N GLY A 167 -5.92 2.58 -13.87
CA GLY A 167 -4.81 2.68 -14.81
C GLY A 167 -4.89 3.94 -15.68
N PRO A 168 -3.78 4.38 -16.30
CA PRO A 168 -3.72 5.63 -17.07
C PRO A 168 -4.76 5.74 -18.19
N ASP A 169 -5.07 4.63 -18.86
CA ASP A 169 -6.01 4.61 -19.98
C ASP A 169 -7.47 4.76 -19.55
N LEU A 170 -7.83 4.25 -18.38
CA LEU A 170 -9.16 4.47 -17.82
C LEU A 170 -9.27 5.88 -17.24
N TYR A 171 -8.21 6.37 -16.58
CA TYR A 171 -8.17 7.74 -16.04
C TYR A 171 -8.47 8.80 -17.10
N LYS A 172 -7.90 8.67 -18.31
CA LYS A 172 -8.13 9.60 -19.42
C LYS A 172 -9.58 9.60 -19.94
N ARG A 173 -10.25 8.45 -19.89
CA ARG A 173 -11.63 8.26 -20.39
C ARG A 173 -12.69 8.55 -19.34
N LEU A 174 -12.31 8.57 -18.06
CA LEU A 174 -13.23 8.71 -16.93
C LEU A 174 -14.13 9.96 -17.02
N PRO A 175 -13.64 11.16 -17.41
CA PRO A 175 -14.51 12.34 -17.53
C PRO A 175 -15.62 12.15 -18.58
N GLU A 176 -15.30 11.49 -19.70
CA GLU A 176 -16.26 11.22 -20.78
C GLU A 176 -17.29 10.17 -20.34
N GLU A 177 -16.85 9.11 -19.67
CA GLU A 177 -17.72 8.08 -19.11
C GLU A 177 -18.69 8.66 -18.07
N LEU A 178 -18.22 9.61 -17.25
CA LEU A 178 -19.05 10.30 -16.24
C LEU A 178 -20.02 11.30 -16.87
N ALA A 179 -19.66 11.97 -17.97
CA ALA A 179 -20.54 12.90 -18.66
C ALA A 179 -21.69 12.19 -19.41
N ASN A 180 -21.47 10.92 -19.79
CA ASN A 180 -22.45 10.12 -20.54
C ASN A 180 -23.36 9.28 -19.64
N VAL A 181 -23.34 9.47 -18.32
CA VAL A 181 -24.20 8.73 -17.39
C VAL A 181 -25.65 9.17 -17.56
N PRO A 182 -26.61 8.26 -17.79
CA PRO A 182 -28.02 8.61 -17.83
C PRO A 182 -28.47 9.22 -16.50
N PRO A 183 -29.28 10.30 -16.49
CA PRO A 183 -29.71 10.98 -15.26
C PRO A 183 -30.43 10.06 -14.26
N GLU A 184 -31.16 9.06 -14.75
CA GLU A 184 -31.82 8.06 -13.90
C GLU A 184 -30.82 7.22 -13.11
N LEU A 185 -29.70 6.86 -13.75
CA LEU A 185 -28.67 6.05 -13.13
C LEU A 185 -27.81 6.87 -12.15
N GLU A 186 -27.56 8.14 -12.47
CA GLU A 186 -26.92 9.09 -11.56
C GLU A 186 -27.75 9.28 -10.28
N ALA A 187 -29.07 9.46 -10.42
CA ALA A 187 -29.98 9.59 -9.28
C ALA A 187 -29.99 8.33 -8.40
N GLU A 188 -29.95 7.15 -9.03
CA GLU A 188 -29.87 5.87 -8.32
C GLU A 188 -28.54 5.72 -7.57
N ILE A 189 -27.41 6.12 -8.18
CA ILE A 189 -26.09 6.10 -7.55
C ILE A 189 -26.08 7.02 -6.31
N GLU A 190 -26.57 8.25 -6.43
CA GLU A 190 -26.61 9.17 -5.30
C GLU A 190 -27.57 8.70 -4.20
N ARG A 191 -28.69 8.07 -4.54
CA ARG A 191 -29.58 7.46 -3.55
C ARG A 191 -28.88 6.35 -2.76
N VAL A 192 -28.26 5.39 -3.45
CA VAL A 192 -27.54 4.27 -2.80
C VAL A 192 -26.38 4.80 -1.95
N LYS A 193 -25.64 5.79 -2.45
CA LYS A 193 -24.56 6.44 -1.72
C LYS A 193 -25.06 7.10 -0.43
N ALA A 194 -26.17 7.83 -0.48
CA ALA A 194 -26.77 8.44 0.71
C ALA A 194 -27.20 7.39 1.75
N GLU A 195 -27.87 6.32 1.32
CA GLU A 195 -28.26 5.21 2.20
C GLU A 195 -27.05 4.56 2.89
N LYS A 196 -25.94 4.38 2.15
CA LYS A 196 -24.69 3.81 2.68
C LYS A 196 -24.00 4.75 3.68
N ILE A 197 -24.06 6.06 3.44
CA ILE A 197 -23.55 7.08 4.36
C ILE A 197 -24.32 7.04 5.68
N GLU A 198 -25.65 7.03 5.64
CA GLU A 198 -26.47 6.94 6.84
C GLU A 198 -26.22 5.65 7.62
N ALA A 199 -26.10 4.52 6.91
CA ALA A 199 -25.76 3.25 7.53
C ALA A 199 -24.38 3.27 8.20
N ALA A 200 -23.38 3.95 7.60
CA ALA A 200 -22.06 4.12 8.19
C ALA A 200 -22.13 4.92 9.50
N LEU A 201 -22.84 6.04 9.52
CA LEU A 201 -23.01 6.87 10.72
C LEU A 201 -23.75 6.11 11.83
N ARG A 202 -24.79 5.35 11.49
CA ARG A 202 -25.52 4.54 12.47
C ARG A 202 -24.63 3.48 13.11
N ARG A 203 -23.87 2.74 12.30
CA ARG A 203 -22.92 1.73 12.81
C ARG A 203 -21.85 2.37 13.70
N GLU A 204 -21.36 3.54 13.33
CA GLU A 204 -20.38 4.26 14.14
C GLU A 204 -20.98 4.75 15.47
N ALA A 205 -22.24 5.20 15.47
CA ALA A 205 -22.96 5.54 16.70
C ALA A 205 -23.16 4.32 17.61
N GLU A 206 -23.53 3.17 17.03
CA GLU A 206 -23.64 1.90 17.75
C GLU A 206 -22.29 1.46 18.34
N ARG A 207 -21.20 1.58 17.57
CA ARG A 207 -19.84 1.30 18.04
C ARG A 207 -19.49 2.19 19.23
N LYS A 208 -19.69 3.51 19.13
CA LYS A 208 -19.44 4.47 20.22
C LYS A 208 -20.29 4.17 21.47
N ALA A 209 -21.54 3.72 21.29
CA ALA A 209 -22.42 3.37 22.40
C ALA A 209 -21.88 2.20 23.24
N LYS A 210 -21.18 1.23 22.63
CA LYS A 210 -20.55 0.09 23.34
C LYS A 210 -19.42 0.53 24.29
N PHE A 211 -18.84 1.71 24.09
CA PHE A 211 -17.72 2.22 24.90
C PHE A 211 -18.12 3.30 25.91
N LYS A 212 -19.41 3.63 26.05
CA LYS A 212 -19.88 4.49 27.14
C LYS A 212 -19.60 3.80 28.48
N LYS A 213 -18.63 4.32 29.25
CA LYS A 213 -18.43 3.95 30.65
C LYS A 213 -19.71 4.26 31.44
N PRO A 214 -20.15 3.40 32.38
CA PRO A 214 -21.19 3.80 33.32
C PRO A 214 -20.71 5.05 34.07
N ALA A 215 -21.59 6.05 34.19
CA ALA A 215 -21.31 7.24 34.97
C ALA A 215 -20.91 6.83 36.40
N LYS A 216 -19.80 7.38 36.89
CA LYS A 216 -19.44 7.31 38.31
C LYS A 216 -20.40 8.17 39.13
#